data_AF-A0A2N2TR09-F1
#
_entry.id   AF-A0A2N2TR09-F1
#
_cell.length_a   1.000
_cell.length_b   1.000
_cell.length_c   1.000
_cell.angle_alpha   90.00
_cell.angle_beta   90.00
_cell.angle_gamma   90.00
#
_symmetry.space_group_name_H-M   'P 1'
#
loop_
_entity.id
_entity.type
_entity.pdbx_description
1 polymer ?
#
loop_
_entity_poly.entity_id
_entity_poly.type
_entity_poly.pdbx_seq_one_letter_code
_entity_poly.pdbx_strand_id
1 'polypeptide(L)'
;MMRIHGAATRIPSDETAFALRGEKWDINLVAQWRDAEESARHHAWVRHSWGEVEPLTSGMAYINHLAGDDGRERARRSFGDNYQRLAIIKGRYDPDNVWHLNPNIIPARQV
;
A
#
# COMPACT_ATOMS: atom_id res chain seq x y z
N MET A 1 -4.48 -13.73 7.63
CA MET A 1 -5.66 -13.08 7.04
C MET A 1 -6.54 -12.54 8.17
N MET A 2 -7.01 -11.31 8.04
CA MET A 2 -7.79 -10.59 9.06
C MET A 2 -9.06 -10.03 8.44
N ARG A 3 -10.22 -10.25 9.08
CA ARG A 3 -11.47 -9.63 8.63
C ARG A 3 -11.50 -8.17 9.07
N ILE A 4 -11.72 -7.27 8.14
CA ILE A 4 -11.93 -5.84 8.40
C ILE A 4 -13.44 -5.58 8.41
N HIS A 5 -13.97 -5.14 9.55
CA HIS A 5 -15.39 -4.86 9.75
C HIS A 5 -15.61 -3.82 10.86
N GLY A 6 -16.87 -3.46 11.11
CA GLY A 6 -17.23 -2.63 12.26
C GLY A 6 -17.05 -1.12 12.03
N ALA A 7 -16.61 -0.39 13.06
CA ALA A 7 -16.59 1.07 13.02
C ALA A 7 -15.70 1.65 11.90
N ALA A 8 -14.54 1.04 11.68
CA ALA A 8 -13.59 1.49 10.67
C ALA A 8 -14.13 1.39 9.23
N THR A 9 -15.13 0.55 8.96
CA THR A 9 -15.68 0.36 7.61
C THR A 9 -16.83 1.30 7.26
N ARG A 10 -17.36 2.05 8.25
CA ARG A 10 -18.53 2.93 8.09
C ARG A 10 -18.20 4.37 7.72
N ILE A 11 -16.92 4.75 7.82
CA ILE A 11 -16.44 6.07 7.39
C ILE A 11 -16.39 6.09 5.85
N PRO A 12 -16.96 7.12 5.18
CA PRO A 12 -16.76 7.36 3.75
C PRO A 12 -15.29 7.27 3.31
N SER A 13 -15.04 6.76 2.11
CA SER A 13 -13.68 6.53 1.60
C SER A 13 -12.89 7.82 1.39
N ASP A 14 -13.55 8.95 1.20
CA ASP A 14 -12.97 10.28 0.91
C ASP A 14 -12.82 11.20 2.13
N GLU A 15 -13.37 10.80 3.28
CA GLU A 15 -13.31 11.60 4.51
C GLU A 15 -11.88 11.68 5.08
N THR A 16 -11.06 10.66 4.82
CA THR A 16 -9.68 10.55 5.32
C THR A 16 -8.71 10.17 4.20
N ALA A 17 -7.40 10.17 4.47
CA ALA A 17 -6.41 9.65 3.50
C ALA A 17 -6.54 8.13 3.25
N PHE A 18 -7.20 7.38 4.15
CA PHE A 18 -7.38 5.94 4.04
C PHE A 18 -8.65 5.59 3.25
N ALA A 19 -8.46 5.17 1.99
CA ALA A 19 -9.54 4.86 1.05
C ALA A 19 -10.16 3.47 1.22
N LEU A 20 -9.45 2.51 1.84
CA LEU A 20 -9.85 1.10 1.92
C LEU A 20 -10.94 0.83 2.98
N ARG A 21 -12.10 1.48 2.79
CA ARG A 21 -13.31 1.34 3.61
C ARG A 21 -14.22 0.21 3.12
N GLY A 22 -15.28 -0.10 3.86
CA GLY A 22 -16.14 -1.26 3.61
C GLY A 22 -15.56 -2.59 4.12
N GLU A 23 -16.42 -3.59 4.32
CA GLU A 23 -15.99 -4.91 4.79
C GLU A 23 -15.12 -5.63 3.76
N LYS A 24 -14.06 -6.30 4.23
CA LYS A 24 -13.10 -7.02 3.39
C LYS A 24 -12.25 -7.96 4.24
N TRP A 25 -11.43 -8.76 3.58
CA TRP A 25 -10.34 -9.47 4.20
C TRP A 25 -9.01 -8.81 3.82
N ASP A 26 -8.17 -8.59 4.83
CA ASP A 26 -6.79 -8.18 4.66
C ASP A 26 -5.88 -9.41 4.76
N ILE A 27 -4.98 -9.56 3.80
CA ILE A 27 -4.07 -10.70 3.72
C ILE A 27 -2.66 -10.15 3.63
N ASN A 28 -1.83 -10.58 4.57
CA ASN A 28 -0.40 -10.34 4.58
C ASN A 28 0.32 -11.69 4.62
N LEU A 29 1.27 -11.89 3.71
CA LEU A 29 2.08 -13.10 3.62
C LEU A 29 3.50 -12.75 4.03
N VAL A 30 3.93 -13.25 5.18
CA VAL A 30 5.23 -12.90 5.78
C VAL A 30 6.05 -14.16 5.96
N ALA A 31 7.25 -14.18 5.36
CA ALA A 31 8.27 -15.17 5.67
C ALA A 31 9.19 -14.62 6.77
N GLN A 32 9.51 -15.45 7.76
CA GLN A 32 10.44 -15.12 8.84
C GLN A 32 11.40 -16.29 9.05
N TRP A 33 12.67 -15.97 9.25
CA TRP A 33 13.73 -16.95 9.45
C TRP A 33 14.82 -16.35 10.36
N ARG A 34 15.69 -17.20 10.89
CA ARG A 34 16.76 -16.77 11.81
C ARG A 34 18.12 -16.66 11.14
N ASP A 35 18.42 -17.60 10.26
CA ASP A 35 19.72 -17.68 9.60
C ASP A 35 19.74 -16.86 8.31
N ALA A 36 20.61 -15.85 8.24
CA ALA A 36 20.72 -14.98 7.08
C ALA A 36 21.00 -15.74 5.78
N GLU A 37 21.64 -16.91 5.83
CA GLU A 37 21.91 -17.75 4.66
C GLU A 37 20.62 -18.28 4.00
N GLU A 38 19.51 -18.37 4.74
CA GLU A 38 18.22 -18.84 4.21
C GLU A 38 17.43 -17.77 3.45
N SER A 39 17.91 -16.52 3.41
CA SER A 39 17.16 -15.38 2.87
C SER A 39 16.68 -15.61 1.43
N ALA A 40 17.54 -16.14 0.56
CA ALA A 40 17.19 -16.39 -0.84
C ALA A 40 16.03 -17.38 -0.97
N ARG A 41 16.04 -18.46 -0.16
CA ARG A 41 14.99 -19.48 -0.15
C ARG A 41 13.65 -18.89 0.32
N HIS A 42 13.66 -18.12 1.40
CA HIS A 42 12.44 -17.53 1.95
C HIS A 42 11.87 -16.40 1.09
N HIS A 43 12.72 -15.57 0.49
CA HIS A 43 12.30 -14.57 -0.51
C HIS A 43 11.66 -15.23 -1.74
N ALA A 44 12.23 -16.32 -2.25
CA ALA A 44 11.67 -17.03 -3.39
C ALA A 44 10.29 -17.63 -3.05
N TRP A 45 10.17 -18.24 -1.86
CA TRP A 45 8.90 -18.80 -1.40
C TRP A 45 7.81 -17.74 -1.26
N VAL A 46 8.07 -16.62 -0.56
CA VAL A 46 7.04 -15.59 -0.34
C VAL A 46 6.60 -14.94 -1.65
N ARG A 47 7.54 -14.68 -2.57
CA ARG A 47 7.21 -14.09 -3.89
C ARG A 47 6.38 -15.05 -4.74
N HIS A 48 6.76 -16.32 -4.79
CA HIS A 48 6.00 -17.32 -5.53
C HIS A 48 4.59 -17.46 -4.96
N SER A 49 4.48 -17.66 -3.64
CA SER A 49 3.17 -17.79 -2.99
C SER A 49 2.32 -16.52 -3.10
N TRP A 50 2.92 -15.33 -3.05
CA TRP A 50 2.18 -14.09 -3.29
C TRP A 50 1.71 -13.96 -4.74
N GLY A 51 2.52 -14.39 -5.71
CA GLY A 51 2.12 -14.40 -7.13
C GLY A 51 0.86 -15.24 -7.42
N GLU A 52 0.64 -16.31 -6.64
CA GLU A 52 -0.58 -17.11 -6.72
C GLU A 52 -1.80 -16.43 -6.03
N VAL A 53 -1.54 -15.65 -4.97
CA VAL A 53 -2.59 -14.99 -4.16
C VAL A 53 -3.03 -13.66 -4.77
N GLU A 54 -2.10 -12.88 -5.31
CA GLU A 54 -2.32 -11.52 -5.79
C GLU A 54 -3.48 -11.40 -6.80
N PRO A 55 -3.63 -12.29 -7.80
CA PRO A 55 -4.75 -12.25 -8.75
C PRO A 55 -6.13 -12.43 -8.12
N LEU A 56 -6.20 -12.98 -6.90
CA LEU A 56 -7.43 -13.18 -6.14
C LEU A 56 -7.80 -11.97 -5.28
N THR A 57 -6.96 -10.93 -5.26
CA THR A 57 -7.15 -9.72 -4.45
C THR A 57 -7.81 -8.59 -5.24
N SER A 58 -8.24 -7.54 -4.55
CA SER A 58 -8.76 -6.31 -5.19
C SER A 58 -7.71 -5.50 -5.96
N GLY A 59 -6.43 -5.88 -5.90
CA GLY A 59 -5.31 -5.10 -6.44
C GLY A 59 -4.97 -3.82 -5.66
N MET A 60 -5.77 -3.45 -4.66
CA MET A 60 -5.43 -2.41 -3.69
C MET A 60 -4.67 -2.99 -2.50
N ALA A 61 -3.81 -2.18 -1.88
CA ALA A 61 -3.01 -2.59 -0.72
C ALA A 61 -3.10 -1.54 0.40
N TYR A 62 -2.98 -1.98 1.64
CA TYR A 62 -2.73 -1.05 2.73
C TYR A 62 -1.28 -0.58 2.64
N ILE A 63 -1.03 0.73 2.66
CA ILE A 63 0.30 1.30 2.41
C ILE A 63 1.40 0.76 3.34
N ASN A 64 1.03 0.38 4.57
CA ASN A 64 1.96 -0.19 5.56
C ASN A 64 2.31 -1.66 5.30
N HIS A 65 1.67 -2.31 4.33
CA HIS A 65 1.96 -3.68 3.89
C HIS A 65 2.67 -3.73 2.53
N LEU A 66 3.07 -2.59 1.96
CA LEU A 66 3.82 -2.58 0.72
C LEU A 66 5.25 -3.08 0.93
N ALA A 67 5.68 -3.98 0.06
CA ALA A 67 7.05 -4.40 -0.09
C ALA A 67 7.81 -3.44 -1.02
N GLY A 68 9.15 -3.44 -0.92
CA GLY A 68 9.99 -2.56 -1.75
C GLY A 68 9.86 -2.80 -3.25
N ASP A 69 9.42 -4.00 -3.66
CA ASP A 69 9.20 -4.42 -5.05
C ASP A 69 7.76 -4.20 -5.57
N ASP A 70 6.82 -3.69 -4.75
CA ASP A 70 5.44 -3.37 -5.20
C ASP A 70 5.35 -2.18 -6.16
N GLY A 71 6.37 -1.33 -6.17
CA GLY A 71 6.48 -0.20 -7.09
C GLY A 71 5.49 0.96 -6.85
N ARG A 72 5.65 2.02 -7.64
CA ARG A 72 4.92 3.30 -7.44
C ARG A 72 3.44 3.23 -7.77
N GLU A 73 3.04 2.43 -8.75
CA GLU A 73 1.63 2.35 -9.16
C GLU A 73 0.78 1.68 -8.08
N ARG A 74 1.31 0.69 -7.35
CA ARG A 74 0.59 0.08 -6.24
C ARG A 74 0.40 1.06 -5.09
N ALA A 75 1.42 1.85 -4.77
CA ALA A 75 1.29 2.95 -3.80
C ALA A 75 0.21 3.96 -4.22
N ARG A 76 0.20 4.38 -5.49
CA ARG A 76 -0.82 5.29 -6.03
C ARG A 76 -2.24 4.72 -5.86
N ARG A 77 -2.44 3.47 -6.29
CA ARG A 77 -3.74 2.77 -6.19
C ARG A 77 -4.22 2.59 -4.75
N SER A 78 -3.29 2.46 -3.80
CA SER A 78 -3.58 2.29 -2.37
C SER A 78 -4.31 3.50 -1.75
N PHE A 79 -4.17 4.69 -2.34
CA PHE A 79 -4.90 5.89 -1.95
C PHE A 79 -6.26 6.05 -2.67
N GLY A 80 -6.58 5.20 -3.65
CA GLY A 80 -7.79 5.31 -4.45
C GLY A 80 -7.99 6.72 -5.03
N ASP A 81 -9.24 7.18 -5.00
CA ASP A 81 -9.63 8.51 -5.50
C ASP A 81 -9.01 9.67 -4.69
N ASN A 82 -8.49 9.39 -3.49
CA ASN A 82 -7.88 10.42 -2.63
C ASN A 82 -6.47 10.82 -3.08
N TYR A 83 -5.84 10.07 -4.00
CA TYR A 83 -4.46 10.33 -4.41
C TYR A 83 -4.25 11.76 -4.91
N GLN A 84 -5.17 12.29 -5.72
CA GLN A 84 -5.03 13.64 -6.28
C GLN A 84 -5.03 14.72 -5.20
N ARG A 85 -5.94 14.61 -4.22
CA ARG A 85 -6.00 15.53 -3.08
C ARG A 85 -4.70 15.48 -2.27
N LEU A 86 -4.14 14.29 -2.06
CA LEU A 86 -2.87 14.12 -1.36
C LEU A 86 -1.68 14.66 -2.16
N ALA A 87 -1.68 14.48 -3.48
CA ALA A 87 -0.64 15.04 -4.37
C ALA A 87 -0.64 16.58 -4.35
N ILE A 88 -1.81 17.23 -4.29
CA ILE A 88 -1.93 18.68 -4.11
C ILE A 88 -1.38 19.12 -2.75
N ILE A 89 -1.74 18.40 -1.68
CA ILE A 89 -1.20 18.66 -0.33
C ILE A 89 0.32 18.53 -0.33
N LYS A 90 0.87 17.46 -0.92
CA LYS A 90 2.32 17.31 -1.04
C LYS A 90 2.95 18.41 -1.86
N GLY A 91 2.34 18.84 -2.97
CA GLY A 91 2.84 19.98 -3.76
C GLY A 91 2.87 21.30 -2.98
N ARG A 92 2.03 21.45 -1.94
CA ARG A 92 2.06 22.62 -1.04
C ARG A 92 3.17 22.55 0.02
N TYR A 93 3.43 21.37 0.57
CA TYR A 93 4.32 21.21 1.73
C TYR A 93 5.70 20.63 1.39
N ASP A 94 5.84 19.97 0.25
CA ASP A 94 7.04 19.31 -0.25
C ASP A 94 7.11 19.38 -1.79
N PRO A 95 7.17 20.60 -2.36
CA PRO A 95 7.16 20.80 -3.82
C PRO A 95 8.36 20.17 -4.53
N ASP A 96 9.52 20.15 -3.87
CA ASP A 96 10.76 19.56 -4.41
C ASP A 96 10.86 18.05 -4.15
N ASN A 97 9.83 17.44 -3.56
CA ASN A 97 9.74 16.01 -3.29
C ASN A 97 10.94 15.50 -2.44
N VAL A 98 11.36 16.27 -1.44
CA VAL A 98 12.45 15.93 -0.52
C VAL A 98 12.11 14.64 0.24
N TRP A 99 10.84 14.45 0.62
CA TRP A 99 10.39 13.28 1.37
C TRP A 99 9.82 12.20 0.45
N HIS A 100 10.66 11.28 -0.06
CA HIS A 100 10.27 10.34 -1.12
C HIS A 100 10.66 8.86 -0.90
N LEU A 101 11.20 8.49 0.27
CA LEU A 101 11.71 7.13 0.51
C LEU A 101 10.61 6.10 0.82
N ASN A 102 9.53 6.53 1.47
CA ASN A 102 8.35 5.71 1.74
C ASN A 102 7.50 5.60 0.47
N PRO A 103 6.43 4.77 0.43
CA PRO A 103 5.50 4.72 -0.70
C PRO A 103 5.04 6.12 -1.15
N ASN A 104 5.74 6.66 -2.15
CA ASN A 104 5.78 8.10 -2.37
C ASN A 104 4.57 8.56 -3.18
N ILE A 105 3.99 9.68 -2.77
CA ILE A 105 3.03 10.43 -3.56
C ILE A 105 3.82 11.42 -4.39
N ILE A 106 3.59 11.54 -5.68
CA ILE A 106 4.27 12.56 -6.50
C ILE A 106 3.54 13.90 -6.30
N PRO A 107 4.23 15.01 -5.96
CA PRO A 107 3.57 16.29 -5.79
C PRO A 107 2.93 16.75 -7.10
N ALA A 108 1.71 17.26 -7.01
CA ALA A 108 1.11 17.96 -8.13
C ALA A 108 1.86 19.29 -8.33
N ARG A 109 2.24 19.63 -9.58
CA ARG A 109 2.77 20.96 -9.88
C ARG A 109 1.66 21.98 -9.63
N GLN A 110 1.94 22.99 -8.84
CA GLN A 110 1.10 24.17 -8.76
C GLN A 110 1.20 24.86 -10.12
N VAL A 111 0.06 25.07 -10.78
CA VAL A 111 -0.05 25.93 -11.96
C VAL A 111 -0.17 27.36 -11.47
#